data_AF-A0A0Q6U5K1-F1
#
_entry.id   AF-A0A0Q6U5K1-F1
#
_cell.length_a   1.000
_cell.length_b   1.000
_cell.length_c   1.000
_cell.angle_alpha   90.00
_cell.angle_beta   90.00
_cell.angle_gamma   90.00
#
_symmetry.space_group_name_H-M   'P 1'
#
loop_
_entity.id
_entity.type
_entity.pdbx_description
1 polymer ?
#
loop_
_entity_poly.entity_id
_entity_poly.type
_entity_poly.pdbx_seq_one_letter_code
_entity_poly.pdbx_strand_id
1 'polypeptide(L)'
;MFVVVEHAPGATRFANGVWDDLGQAMSLVDRMVRVAGWHPYVARQFVTLCERSGAAYPADTFADQVLAQIVYGHLPAGWKGSLVPAGIAALVQAHADRQHPLPAALARKLLQVLDALVDLGDRRSAALQQSEPFRGVRLVAPA
;
A
#
# COMPACT_ATOMS: atom_id res chain seq x y z
N MET A 1 -11.39 3.75 -13.46
CA MET A 1 -12.08 3.26 -12.24
C MET A 1 -11.75 1.78 -12.14
N PHE A 2 -11.15 1.30 -11.04
CA PHE A 2 -11.03 -0.15 -10.83
C PHE A 2 -12.38 -0.66 -10.35
N VAL A 3 -12.84 -1.78 -10.90
CA VAL A 3 -14.12 -2.38 -10.55
C VAL A 3 -13.86 -3.83 -10.16
N VAL A 4 -14.41 -4.22 -9.02
CA VAL A 4 -14.36 -5.61 -8.57
C VAL A 4 -15.50 -6.37 -9.23
N VAL A 5 -15.14 -7.38 -10.02
CA VAL A 5 -16.07 -8.39 -10.52
C VAL A 5 -15.59 -9.74 -9.97
N GLU A 6 -16.47 -10.46 -9.26
CA GLU A 6 -16.15 -11.74 -8.61
C GLU A 6 -15.97 -12.88 -9.63
N HIS A 7 -16.76 -12.86 -10.71
CA HIS A 7 -16.60 -13.79 -11.82
C HIS A 7 -17.02 -13.11 -13.12
N ALA A 8 -16.06 -12.89 -14.02
CA ALA A 8 -16.31 -12.31 -15.33
C ALA A 8 -15.97 -13.38 -16.39
N PRO A 9 -16.94 -14.21 -16.82
CA PRO A 9 -16.67 -15.38 -17.67
C PRO A 9 -16.11 -15.04 -19.06
N GLY A 10 -16.04 -13.76 -19.44
CA GLY A 10 -15.35 -13.29 -20.66
C GLY A 10 -14.01 -12.57 -20.41
N ALA A 11 -13.61 -12.36 -19.16
CA ALA A 11 -12.33 -11.73 -18.84
C ALA A 11 -11.23 -12.77 -18.70
N THR A 12 -10.05 -12.51 -19.26
CA THR A 12 -8.93 -13.48 -19.24
C THR A 12 -7.81 -13.11 -18.27
N ARG A 13 -7.94 -11.99 -17.54
CA ARG A 13 -6.85 -11.38 -16.75
C ARG A 13 -7.27 -11.09 -15.30
N PHE A 14 -7.14 -9.83 -14.87
CA PHE A 14 -7.23 -9.40 -13.47
C PHE A 14 -8.55 -9.75 -12.77
N ALA A 15 -9.68 -9.69 -13.48
CA ALA A 15 -10.99 -10.01 -12.91
C ALA A 15 -11.09 -11.46 -12.42
N ASN A 16 -10.36 -12.39 -13.06
CA ASN A 16 -10.31 -13.80 -12.71
C ASN A 16 -9.01 -14.19 -11.99
N GLY A 17 -8.29 -13.21 -11.42
CA GLY A 17 -7.10 -13.48 -10.58
C GLY A 17 -5.82 -13.81 -11.34
N VAL A 18 -5.78 -13.60 -12.66
CA VAL A 18 -4.56 -13.73 -13.47
C VAL A 18 -3.86 -12.37 -13.53
N TRP A 19 -2.64 -12.30 -13.00
CA TRP A 19 -1.90 -11.04 -12.76
C TRP A 19 -0.65 -10.87 -13.63
N ASP A 20 -0.38 -11.79 -14.55
CA ASP A 20 0.85 -11.78 -15.37
C ASP A 20 1.07 -10.48 -16.15
N ASP A 21 -0.03 -9.86 -16.58
CA ASP A 21 -0.01 -8.61 -17.34
C ASP A 21 -0.05 -7.34 -16.46
N LEU A 22 0.06 -7.47 -15.12
CA LEU A 22 -0.06 -6.32 -14.20
C LEU A 22 0.96 -5.21 -14.52
N GLY A 23 2.17 -5.58 -14.95
CA GLY A 23 3.20 -4.65 -15.37
C GLY A 23 2.75 -3.72 -16.51
N GLN A 24 1.90 -4.18 -17.43
CA GLN A 24 1.37 -3.37 -18.54
C GLN A 24 0.41 -2.28 -18.04
N ALA A 25 -0.31 -2.54 -16.95
CA ALA A 25 -1.24 -1.60 -16.35
C ALA A 25 -0.57 -0.64 -15.34
N MET A 26 0.65 -0.95 -14.89
CA MET A 26 1.27 -0.27 -13.75
C MET A 26 1.47 1.24 -13.98
N SER A 27 1.80 1.66 -15.20
CA SER A 27 1.96 3.09 -15.53
C SER A 27 0.65 3.88 -15.40
N LEU A 28 -0.48 3.26 -15.73
CA LEU A 28 -1.80 3.84 -15.56
C LEU A 28 -2.19 3.89 -14.08
N VAL A 29 -1.95 2.79 -13.35
CA VAL A 29 -2.20 2.71 -11.89
C VAL A 29 -1.42 3.81 -11.18
N ASP A 30 -0.12 3.91 -11.45
CA ASP A 30 0.78 4.90 -10.85
C ASP A 30 0.28 6.33 -11.12
N ARG A 31 -0.05 6.66 -12.37
CA ARG A 31 -0.62 7.97 -12.72
C ARG A 31 -1.92 8.25 -11.96
N MET A 32 -2.84 7.28 -11.92
CA MET A 32 -4.13 7.45 -11.25
C MET A 32 -3.97 7.68 -9.74
N VAL A 33 -3.11 6.89 -9.09
CA VAL A 33 -2.86 7.02 -7.66
C VAL A 33 -2.18 8.35 -7.37
N ARG A 34 -1.15 8.76 -8.12
CA ARG A 34 -0.46 10.04 -7.91
C ARG A 34 -1.37 11.26 -8.06
N VAL A 35 -2.28 11.26 -9.04
CA VAL A 35 -3.14 12.41 -9.33
C VAL A 35 -4.39 12.44 -8.46
N ALA A 36 -4.98 11.29 -8.16
CA ALA A 36 -6.31 11.20 -7.55
C ALA A 36 -6.38 10.33 -6.29
N GLY A 37 -5.25 9.78 -5.81
CA GLY A 37 -5.18 8.91 -4.63
C GLY A 37 -5.59 9.61 -3.33
N TRP A 38 -5.56 10.95 -3.29
CA TRP A 38 -6.12 11.72 -2.18
C TRP A 38 -7.63 11.51 -1.99
N HIS A 39 -8.34 11.13 -3.05
CA HIS A 39 -9.77 10.87 -2.99
C HIS A 39 -10.04 9.48 -2.40
N PRO A 40 -10.87 9.33 -1.33
CA PRO A 40 -11.03 8.07 -0.59
C PRO A 40 -11.50 6.91 -1.46
N TYR A 41 -12.35 7.19 -2.45
CA TYR A 41 -12.80 6.17 -3.39
C TYR A 41 -11.64 5.60 -4.22
N VAL A 42 -10.75 6.44 -4.75
CA VAL A 42 -9.61 6.00 -5.57
C VAL A 42 -8.64 5.21 -4.71
N ALA A 43 -8.33 5.71 -3.51
CA ALA A 43 -7.47 4.99 -2.57
C ALA A 43 -8.05 3.62 -2.18
N ARG A 44 -9.37 3.52 -1.95
CA ARG A 44 -10.03 2.23 -1.68
C ARG A 44 -9.87 1.25 -2.85
N GLN A 45 -10.08 1.73 -4.07
CA GLN A 45 -9.89 0.89 -5.26
C GLN A 45 -8.44 0.44 -5.43
N PHE A 46 -7.48 1.30 -5.11
CA PHE A 46 -6.05 0.97 -5.09
C PHE A 46 -5.71 -0.09 -4.04
N VAL A 47 -6.22 0.06 -2.80
CA VAL A 47 -6.06 -0.96 -1.75
C VAL A 47 -6.61 -2.30 -2.21
N THR A 48 -7.83 -2.34 -2.76
CA THR A 48 -8.43 -3.57 -3.27
C THR A 48 -7.62 -4.20 -4.42
N LEU A 49 -7.05 -3.39 -5.31
CA LEU A 49 -6.15 -3.89 -6.35
C LEU A 49 -4.94 -4.60 -5.75
N CYS A 50 -4.28 -3.97 -4.77
CA CYS A 50 -3.10 -4.53 -4.10
C CYS A 50 -3.44 -5.81 -3.32
N GLU A 51 -4.58 -5.83 -2.63
CA GLU A 51 -5.07 -7.02 -1.91
C GLU A 51 -5.29 -8.19 -2.86
N ARG A 52 -5.97 -7.98 -3.99
CA ARG A 52 -6.29 -9.04 -4.95
C ARG A 52 -5.08 -9.56 -5.72
N SER A 53 -4.12 -8.68 -6.01
CA SER A 53 -2.89 -9.04 -6.72
C SER A 53 -1.85 -9.69 -5.82
N GLY A 54 -1.92 -9.47 -4.51
CA GLY A 54 -1.11 -10.18 -3.52
C GLY A 54 0.39 -10.13 -3.83
N ALA A 55 1.00 -11.29 -4.11
CA ALA A 55 2.41 -11.42 -4.47
C ALA A 55 2.79 -10.81 -5.83
N ALA A 56 1.84 -10.65 -6.74
CA ALA A 56 2.11 -10.04 -8.04
C ALA A 56 2.32 -8.51 -7.94
N TYR A 57 1.80 -7.85 -6.91
CA TYR A 57 2.02 -6.42 -6.72
C TYR A 57 3.39 -6.16 -6.08
N PRO A 58 4.30 -5.39 -6.73
CA PRO A 58 5.61 -5.13 -6.15
C PRO A 58 5.51 -4.25 -4.90
N ALA A 59 6.12 -4.70 -3.79
CA ALA A 59 6.09 -3.99 -2.51
C ALA A 59 6.68 -2.58 -2.60
N ASP A 60 7.76 -2.42 -3.37
CA ASP A 60 8.44 -1.13 -3.53
C ASP A 60 7.56 -0.12 -4.28
N THR A 61 6.89 -0.57 -5.35
CA THR A 61 5.93 0.24 -6.11
C THR A 61 4.72 0.63 -5.26
N PHE A 62 4.18 -0.31 -4.48
CA PHE A 62 3.12 -0.01 -3.51
C PHE A 62 3.54 1.08 -2.54
N ALA A 63 4.73 0.95 -1.93
CA ALA A 63 5.24 1.92 -0.97
C ALA A 63 5.40 3.31 -1.62
N ASP A 64 6.01 3.39 -2.79
CA ASP A 64 6.22 4.66 -3.51
C ASP A 64 4.90 5.35 -3.89
N GLN A 65 3.87 4.58 -4.26
CA GLN A 65 2.57 5.12 -4.62
C GLN A 65 1.79 5.66 -3.41
N VAL A 66 1.90 5.00 -2.25
CA VAL A 66 1.31 5.50 -1.00
C VAL A 66 2.08 6.72 -0.50
N LEU A 67 3.42 6.69 -0.51
CA LEU A 67 4.25 7.82 -0.11
C LEU A 67 4.00 9.06 -0.98
N ALA A 68 3.70 8.88 -2.26
CA ALA A 68 3.33 9.98 -3.15
C ALA A 68 2.04 10.72 -2.72
N GLN A 69 1.22 10.15 -1.84
CA GLN A 69 0.04 10.80 -1.28
C GLN A 69 0.36 11.65 -0.04
N ILE A 70 1.55 11.50 0.53
CA ILE A 70 1.99 12.31 1.66
C ILE A 70 2.39 13.67 1.12
N VAL A 71 1.60 14.69 1.48
CA VAL A 71 1.85 16.08 1.10
C VAL A 71 2.09 16.86 2.38
N TYR A 72 3.22 17.57 2.45
CA TYR A 72 3.68 18.27 3.67
C TYR A 72 3.73 17.37 4.92
N GLY A 73 4.12 16.10 4.76
CA GLY A 73 4.25 15.15 5.86
C GLY A 73 2.94 14.51 6.32
N HIS A 74 1.81 14.83 5.69
CA HIS A 74 0.51 14.31 6.09
C HIS A 74 -0.18 13.54 4.98
N LEU A 75 -0.85 12.45 5.37
CA LEU A 75 -1.77 11.75 4.49
C LEU A 75 -3.03 12.59 4.23
N PRO A 76 -3.73 12.35 3.11
CA PRO A 76 -4.94 13.06 2.76
C PRO A 76 -6.00 12.99 3.87
N ALA A 77 -6.50 14.14 4.31
CA ALA A 77 -7.50 14.22 5.39
C ALA A 77 -8.78 13.41 5.07
N GLY A 78 -9.13 13.27 3.80
CA GLY A 78 -10.27 12.47 3.35
C GLY A 78 -10.15 10.98 3.69
N TRP A 79 -8.95 10.46 3.97
CA TRP A 79 -8.77 9.08 4.38
C TRP A 79 -9.18 8.84 5.84
N LYS A 80 -9.21 9.89 6.66
CA LYS A 80 -9.59 9.80 8.08
C LYS A 80 -11.03 9.29 8.22
N GLY A 81 -11.23 8.30 9.08
CA GLY A 81 -12.54 7.66 9.29
C GLY A 81 -12.98 6.71 8.18
N SER A 82 -12.18 6.53 7.13
CA SER A 82 -12.41 5.51 6.10
C SER A 82 -11.69 4.18 6.44
N LEU A 83 -11.91 3.16 5.62
CA LEU A 83 -11.18 1.89 5.71
C LEU A 83 -9.81 1.93 5.01
N VAL A 84 -9.45 3.03 4.34
CA VAL A 84 -8.18 3.14 3.59
C VAL A 84 -6.97 2.97 4.52
N PRO A 85 -6.87 3.66 5.68
CA PRO A 85 -5.71 3.50 6.56
C PRO A 85 -5.52 2.07 7.05
N ALA A 86 -6.64 1.42 7.38
CA ALA A 86 -6.68 0.02 7.81
C ALA A 86 -6.14 -0.93 6.74
N GLY A 87 -6.61 -0.77 5.49
CA GLY A 87 -6.21 -1.61 4.37
C GLY A 87 -4.75 -1.41 3.99
N ILE A 88 -4.25 -0.17 4.00
CA ILE A 88 -2.83 0.10 3.78
C ILE A 88 -1.97 -0.56 4.86
N ALA A 89 -2.34 -0.43 6.15
CA ALA A 89 -1.60 -1.07 7.24
C ALA A 89 -1.55 -2.61 7.09
N ALA A 90 -2.66 -3.23 6.69
CA ALA A 90 -2.72 -4.67 6.43
C ALA A 90 -1.82 -5.07 5.25
N LEU A 91 -1.80 -4.28 4.17
CA LEU A 91 -0.92 -4.50 3.03
C LEU A 91 0.57 -4.34 3.41
N VAL A 92 0.91 -3.34 4.22
CA VAL A 92 2.28 -3.17 4.75
C VAL A 92 2.71 -4.42 5.51
N GLN A 93 1.86 -4.94 6.41
CA GLN A 93 2.13 -6.17 7.14
C GLN A 93 2.34 -7.35 6.17
N ALA A 94 1.42 -7.55 5.23
CA ALA A 94 1.53 -8.63 4.26
C ALA A 94 2.79 -8.54 3.41
N HIS A 95 3.24 -7.33 3.03
CA HIS A 95 4.50 -7.15 2.31
C HIS A 95 5.72 -7.44 3.20
N ALA A 96 5.70 -7.01 4.45
CA ALA A 96 6.77 -7.30 5.41
C ALA A 96 6.92 -8.81 5.65
N ASP A 97 5.81 -9.50 5.93
CA ASP A 97 5.76 -10.93 6.20
C ASP A 97 6.23 -11.79 5.01
N ARG A 98 6.05 -11.30 3.78
CA ARG A 98 6.49 -12.01 2.57
C ARG A 98 7.96 -11.80 2.25
N GLN A 99 8.53 -10.68 2.66
CA GLN A 99 9.87 -10.28 2.25
C GLN A 99 10.92 -10.50 3.32
N HIS A 100 10.79 -11.52 4.17
CA HIS A 100 11.78 -11.80 5.20
C HIS A 100 13.07 -12.43 4.64
N PRO A 101 14.26 -11.87 4.95
CA PRO A 101 14.50 -10.65 5.73
C PRO A 101 14.21 -9.36 4.94
N LEU A 102 13.45 -8.43 5.56
CA LEU A 102 12.96 -7.22 4.90
C LEU A 102 14.12 -6.30 4.50
N PRO A 103 14.29 -5.96 3.21
CA PRO A 103 15.36 -5.07 2.77
C PRO A 103 15.25 -3.70 3.44
N ALA A 104 16.36 -3.17 3.94
CA ALA A 104 16.36 -1.95 4.76
C ALA A 104 15.75 -0.73 4.07
N ALA A 105 15.96 -0.58 2.76
CA ALA A 105 15.39 0.50 1.96
C ALA A 105 13.86 0.43 1.92
N LEU A 106 13.30 -0.76 1.65
CA LEU A 106 11.85 -0.95 1.66
C LEU A 106 11.28 -0.80 3.07
N ALA A 107 11.94 -1.36 4.08
CA ALA A 107 11.51 -1.23 5.48
C ALA A 107 11.37 0.25 5.89
N ARG A 108 12.28 1.11 5.43
CA ARG A 108 12.21 2.56 5.69
C ARG A 108 11.03 3.22 5.01
N LYS A 109 10.74 2.89 3.74
CA LYS A 109 9.55 3.39 3.04
C LYS A 109 8.27 2.96 3.74
N LEU A 110 8.17 1.68 4.10
CA LEU A 110 7.01 1.13 4.81
C LEU A 110 6.84 1.74 6.20
N LEU A 111 7.93 2.01 6.94
CA LEU A 111 7.88 2.71 8.22
C LEU A 111 7.32 4.12 8.08
N GLN A 112 7.76 4.88 7.08
CA GLN A 112 7.22 6.22 6.79
C GLN A 112 5.72 6.18 6.49
N VAL A 113 5.27 5.18 5.74
CA VAL A 113 3.84 4.95 5.51
C VAL A 113 3.11 4.71 6.84
N LEU A 114 3.64 3.85 7.70
CA LEU A 114 3.03 3.58 9.01
C LEU A 114 3.03 4.80 9.93
N ASP A 115 4.09 5.61 9.95
CA ASP A 115 4.17 6.84 10.74
C ASP A 115 3.03 7.79 10.33
N ALA A 116 2.86 8.02 9.03
CA ALA A 116 1.81 8.89 8.53
C ALA A 116 0.39 8.34 8.79
N LEU A 117 0.22 7.02 8.83
CA LEU A 117 -1.04 6.37 9.22
C LEU A 117 -1.35 6.52 10.72
N VAL A 118 -0.33 6.49 11.58
CA VAL A 118 -0.47 6.76 13.01
C VAL A 118 -0.92 8.20 13.24
N ASP A 119 -0.34 9.16 12.53
CA ASP A 119 -0.74 10.58 12.60
C ASP A 119 -2.21 10.78 12.17
N LEU A 120 -2.71 9.94 11.26
CA LEU A 120 -4.10 9.93 10.84
C LEU A 120 -5.04 9.24 11.84
N GLY A 121 -4.48 8.55 12.84
CA GLY A 121 -5.19 7.91 13.95
C GLY A 121 -5.30 6.39 13.88
N ASP A 122 -4.64 5.70 12.94
CA ASP A 122 -4.65 4.24 12.89
C ASP A 122 -3.68 3.63 13.91
N ARG A 123 -4.23 3.22 15.06
CA ARG A 123 -3.45 2.65 16.17
C ARG A 123 -2.76 1.31 15.83
N ARG A 124 -3.27 0.57 14.84
CA ARG A 124 -2.66 -0.70 14.41
C ARG A 124 -1.30 -0.47 13.76
N SER A 125 -1.17 0.62 13.01
CA SER A 125 0.11 1.03 12.40
C SER A 125 1.20 1.24 13.44
N ALA A 126 0.87 1.80 14.62
CA ALA A 126 1.82 1.97 15.73
C ALA A 126 2.30 0.63 16.33
N ALA A 127 1.43 -0.37 16.38
CA ALA A 127 1.81 -1.71 16.82
C ALA A 127 2.70 -2.42 15.77
N LEU A 128 2.32 -2.32 14.49
CA LEU A 128 3.05 -2.95 13.39
C LEU A 128 4.48 -2.43 13.26
N GLN A 129 4.64 -1.13 13.49
CA GLN A 129 5.93 -0.46 13.59
C GLN A 129 6.93 -1.07 14.60
N GLN A 130 6.43 -1.69 15.67
CA GLN A 130 7.24 -2.31 16.72
C GLN A 130 7.49 -3.81 16.47
N SER A 131 6.90 -4.36 15.40
CA SER A 131 7.05 -5.77 15.04
C SER A 131 8.48 -6.11 14.57
N GLU A 132 8.79 -7.40 14.63
CA GLU A 132 10.10 -7.94 14.29
C GLU A 132 10.64 -7.51 12.91
N PRO A 133 9.87 -7.51 11.80
CA PRO A 133 10.36 -7.05 10.49
C PRO A 133 10.97 -5.64 10.48
N PHE A 134 10.53 -4.76 11.38
CA PHE A 134 10.93 -3.35 11.40
C PHE A 134 11.92 -3.01 12.53
N ARG A 135 12.11 -3.91 13.50
CA ARG A 135 12.95 -3.67 14.69
C ARG A 135 14.41 -3.36 14.31
N GLY A 136 14.98 -4.07 13.34
CA GLY A 136 16.37 -3.88 12.91
C GLY A 136 16.64 -2.55 12.19
N VAL A 137 15.64 -1.97 11.53
CA VAL A 137 15.79 -0.74 10.73
C VAL A 137 15.74 0.51 11.60
N ARG A 138 15.00 0.47 12.71
CA ARG A 138 14.95 1.54 13.72
C ARG A 138 16.28 1.76 14.42
N LEU A 139 17.09 0.71 14.58
CA LEU A 139 18.39 0.79 15.22
C LEU A 139 19.46 1.50 14.38
N VAL A 140 19.19 1.73 13.08
CA VAL A 140 20.13 2.31 12.11
C VAL A 140 19.67 3.71 11.64
N ALA A 141 18.79 4.38 12.38
CA ALA A 141 18.47 5.78 12.09
C ALA A 141 19.72 6.66 12.36
N PRO A 142 20.15 7.52 11.40
CA PRO A 142 21.31 8.38 11.62
C PRO A 142 21.00 9.45 12.66
N ALA A 143 22.03 9.81 13.44
CA ALA A 143 22.03 10.85 14.46
C ALA A 143 21.85 12.25 13.88
#